data_AF-A0A7W4GHE9-F1
#
_entry.id   AF-A0A7W4GHE9-F1
#
_cell.length_a   1.000
_cell.length_b   1.000
_cell.length_c   1.000
_cell.angle_alpha   90.00
_cell.angle_beta   90.00
_cell.angle_gamma   90.00
#
_symmetry.space_group_name_H-M   'P 1'
#
loop_
_entity.id
_entity.type
_entity.pdbx_description
1 polymer ?
#
loop_
_entity_poly.entity_id
_entity_poly.type
_entity_poly.pdbx_seq_one_letter_code
_entity_poly.pdbx_strand_id
1 'polypeptide(L)'
;LIAKLCLYGKQAGLSWITILKKQQNYQQLFANVEPGIFAQYDRAKGEALMLEPGIVRNRLKINSIIRNAKAYLAFVEQGDDFSKFLWGFVGCEPRANNFRSSSQVPAQTAESEAMSKALKKLGFNFVGPTICYAFMQAVGMVNDHTTDCHCHGQY
;
A
#
# COMPACT_ATOMS: atom_id res chain seq x y z
N LEU A 1 7.58 -4.32 -1.81
CA LEU A 1 6.49 -3.35 -2.10
C LEU A 1 5.11 -3.80 -1.58
N ILE A 2 4.74 -5.07 -1.72
CA ILE A 2 3.41 -5.59 -1.30
C ILE A 2 3.03 -5.26 0.16
N ALA A 3 3.93 -5.47 1.12
CA ALA A 3 3.65 -5.17 2.53
C ALA A 3 3.32 -3.69 2.76
N LYS A 4 4.06 -2.77 2.09
CA LYS A 4 3.77 -1.33 2.12
C LYS A 4 2.39 -1.05 1.53
N LEU A 5 2.06 -1.57 0.35
CA LEU A 5 0.74 -1.40 -0.27
C LEU A 5 -0.40 -1.83 0.67
N CYS A 6 -0.26 -3.00 1.30
CA CYS A 6 -1.22 -3.48 2.29
C CYS A 6 -1.35 -2.55 3.51
N LEU A 7 -0.24 -2.02 4.01
CA LEU A 7 -0.22 -1.06 5.13
C LEU A 7 -0.97 0.23 4.80
N TYR A 8 -0.74 0.81 3.61
CA TYR A 8 -1.45 2.00 3.14
C TYR A 8 -2.96 1.77 3.05
N GLY A 9 -3.38 0.56 2.63
CA GLY A 9 -4.79 0.17 2.66
C GLY A 9 -5.43 0.21 4.06
N LYS A 10 -4.65 0.07 5.14
CA LYS A 10 -5.17 0.13 6.52
C LYS A 10 -5.49 1.55 6.97
N GLN A 11 -4.93 2.56 6.32
CA GLN A 11 -5.16 3.96 6.65
C GLN A 11 -6.56 4.45 6.24
N ALA A 12 -7.30 3.75 5.37
CA ALA A 12 -8.64 4.17 4.95
C ALA A 12 -9.56 4.52 6.14
N GLY A 13 -9.98 5.79 6.25
CA GLY A 13 -10.81 6.28 7.36
C GLY A 13 -10.08 6.52 8.69
N LEU A 14 -8.75 6.59 8.70
CA LEU A 14 -7.90 6.85 9.86
C LEU A 14 -6.82 7.90 9.50
N SER A 15 -6.23 8.52 10.51
CA SER A 15 -5.04 9.36 10.31
C SER A 15 -3.82 8.48 10.03
N TRP A 16 -2.84 9.02 9.27
CA TRP A 16 -1.59 8.30 9.01
C TRP A 16 -0.82 7.98 10.29
N ILE A 17 -0.80 8.90 11.26
CA ILE A 17 -0.12 8.69 12.54
C ILE A 17 -0.66 7.48 13.32
N THR A 18 -1.97 7.16 13.20
CA THR A 18 -2.54 5.94 13.79
C THR A 18 -1.93 4.68 13.20
N ILE A 19 -1.67 4.67 11.88
CA ILE A 19 -1.05 3.52 11.21
C ILE A 19 0.45 3.48 11.48
N LEU A 20 1.12 4.63 11.47
CA LEU A 20 2.56 4.72 11.75
C LEU A 20 2.90 4.18 13.16
N LYS A 21 2.12 4.53 14.19
CA LYS A 21 2.28 3.99 15.55
C LYS A 21 2.05 2.47 15.64
N LYS A 22 1.37 1.88 14.66
CA LYS A 22 1.12 0.44 14.55
C LYS A 22 2.01 -0.23 13.51
N GLN A 23 2.88 0.52 12.84
CA GLN A 23 3.69 0.03 11.73
C GLN A 23 4.58 -1.12 12.16
N GLN A 24 5.24 -1.02 13.33
CA GLN A 24 6.08 -2.09 13.83
C GLN A 24 5.28 -3.37 14.11
N ASN A 25 4.07 -3.26 14.65
CA ASN A 25 3.21 -4.42 14.91
C ASN A 25 2.74 -5.07 13.60
N TYR A 26 2.36 -4.24 12.62
CA TYR A 26 2.08 -4.70 11.26
C TYR A 26 3.32 -5.33 10.63
N GLN A 27 4.49 -4.71 10.76
CA GLN A 27 5.75 -5.25 10.27
C GLN A 27 6.07 -6.57 10.94
N GLN A 28 5.90 -6.76 12.25
CA GLN A 28 6.11 -8.06 12.88
C GLN A 28 5.13 -9.12 12.38
N LEU A 29 3.87 -8.71 12.17
CA LEU A 29 2.88 -9.57 11.52
C LEU A 29 3.23 -9.86 10.06
N PHE A 30 3.87 -8.95 9.32
CA PHE A 30 4.22 -9.10 7.90
C PHE A 30 5.64 -9.68 7.66
N ALA A 31 6.60 -9.43 8.55
CA ALA A 31 8.03 -9.73 8.40
C ALA A 31 8.33 -11.19 8.74
N ASN A 32 7.50 -11.80 9.58
CA ASN A 32 7.54 -13.24 9.82
C ASN A 32 6.70 -14.02 8.80
N VAL A 33 6.09 -13.34 7.82
CA VAL A 33 4.95 -13.87 7.09
C VAL A 33 5.07 -13.48 5.61
N GLU A 34 5.86 -14.27 4.89
CA GLU A 34 5.78 -14.40 3.43
C GLU A 34 4.32 -14.31 2.95
N PRO A 35 4.00 -13.62 1.83
CA PRO A 35 2.63 -13.55 1.31
C PRO A 35 1.93 -14.92 1.25
N GLY A 36 2.70 -16.00 1.03
CA GLY A 36 2.28 -17.40 1.15
C GLY A 36 1.51 -17.74 2.43
N ILE A 37 1.97 -17.28 3.59
CA ILE A 37 1.38 -17.63 4.89
C ILE A 37 0.06 -16.87 5.10
N PHE A 38 -0.02 -15.58 4.76
CA PHE A 38 -1.29 -14.84 4.83
C PHE A 38 -2.35 -15.41 3.89
N ALA A 39 -1.94 -15.92 2.73
CA ALA A 39 -2.86 -16.54 1.80
C ALA A 39 -3.48 -17.83 2.37
N GLN A 40 -2.81 -18.49 3.31
CA GLN A 40 -3.32 -19.68 4.00
C GLN A 40 -4.22 -19.35 5.20
N TYR A 41 -4.29 -18.09 5.64
CA TYR A 41 -5.13 -17.72 6.78
C TYR A 41 -6.60 -17.97 6.48
N ASP A 42 -7.23 -18.70 7.39
CA ASP A 42 -8.63 -19.04 7.36
C ASP A 42 -9.45 -18.06 8.23
N ARG A 43 -10.74 -18.39 8.38
CA ARG A 43 -11.65 -17.59 9.21
C ARG A 43 -11.20 -17.55 10.67
N ALA A 44 -10.72 -18.65 11.22
CA ALA A 44 -10.30 -18.72 12.62
C ALA A 44 -9.12 -17.79 12.89
N LYS A 45 -8.13 -17.77 11.98
CA LYS A 45 -7.01 -16.85 12.07
C LYS A 45 -7.44 -15.39 11.93
N GLY A 46 -8.42 -15.10 11.06
CA GLY A 46 -9.01 -13.77 10.95
C GLY A 46 -9.67 -13.28 12.25
N GLU A 47 -10.40 -14.14 12.95
CA GLU A 47 -11.00 -13.83 14.26
C GLU A 47 -9.93 -13.68 15.35
N ALA A 48 -8.86 -14.48 15.33
CA ALA A 48 -7.73 -14.30 16.25
C ALA A 48 -7.06 -12.92 16.07
N LEU A 49 -6.87 -12.47 14.83
CA LEU A 49 -6.31 -11.15 14.53
C LEU A 49 -7.23 -9.99 14.95
N MET A 50 -8.54 -10.21 15.05
CA MET A 50 -9.47 -9.21 15.59
C MET A 50 -9.21 -8.91 17.08
N LEU A 51 -8.52 -9.80 17.79
CA LEU A 51 -8.17 -9.61 19.21
C LEU A 51 -6.80 -8.95 19.40
N GLU A 52 -6.01 -8.77 18.34
CA GLU A 52 -4.65 -8.21 18.41
C GLU A 52 -4.69 -6.68 18.62
N PRO A 53 -4.32 -6.15 19.81
CA PRO A 53 -4.36 -4.72 20.09
C PRO A 53 -3.33 -3.93 19.26
N GLY A 54 -2.28 -4.60 18.80
CA GLY A 54 -1.20 -4.02 18.02
C GLY A 54 -1.64 -3.50 16.65
N ILE A 55 -2.77 -3.97 16.10
CA ILE A 55 -3.26 -3.59 14.77
C ILE A 55 -4.60 -2.86 14.81
N VAL A 56 -5.10 -2.48 13.63
CA VAL A 56 -6.47 -1.99 13.46
C VAL A 56 -7.44 -3.17 13.45
N ARG A 57 -8.22 -3.29 14.52
CA ARG A 57 -9.24 -4.34 14.72
C ARG A 57 -10.49 -4.06 13.89
N ASN A 58 -10.35 -4.17 12.57
CA ASN A 58 -11.44 -4.03 11.61
C ASN A 58 -11.45 -5.25 10.68
N ARG A 59 -12.56 -5.99 10.69
CA ARG A 59 -12.67 -7.27 9.99
C ARG A 59 -12.43 -7.14 8.49
N LEU A 60 -12.95 -6.09 7.85
CA LEU A 60 -12.73 -5.85 6.42
C LEU A 60 -11.26 -5.56 6.10
N LYS A 61 -10.58 -4.78 6.96
CA LYS A 61 -9.15 -4.47 6.83
C LYS A 61 -8.25 -5.68 7.11
N ILE A 62 -8.63 -6.57 8.01
CA ILE A 62 -7.88 -7.81 8.25
C ILE A 62 -8.05 -8.76 7.06
N ASN A 63 -9.30 -8.98 6.62
CA ASN A 63 -9.60 -9.84 5.48
C ASN A 63 -8.95 -9.34 4.18
N SER A 64 -8.75 -8.03 4.02
CA SER A 64 -8.02 -7.49 2.87
C SER A 64 -6.55 -7.86 2.83
N ILE A 65 -5.90 -8.10 3.96
CA ILE A 65 -4.51 -8.62 3.95
C ILE A 65 -4.47 -9.98 3.27
N ILE A 66 -5.35 -10.89 3.69
CA ILE A 66 -5.42 -12.26 3.18
C ILE A 66 -5.76 -12.26 1.69
N ARG A 67 -6.75 -11.45 1.30
CA ARG A 67 -7.15 -11.30 -0.11
C ARG A 67 -6.03 -10.74 -0.97
N ASN A 68 -5.34 -9.69 -0.52
CA ASN A 68 -4.25 -9.08 -1.27
C ASN A 68 -3.04 -10.02 -1.36
N ALA A 69 -2.80 -10.84 -0.34
CA ALA A 69 -1.76 -11.87 -0.38
C ALA A 69 -2.06 -12.96 -1.43
N LYS A 70 -3.31 -13.44 -1.49
CA LYS A 70 -3.75 -14.39 -2.54
C LYS A 70 -3.62 -13.80 -3.94
N ALA A 71 -4.06 -12.56 -4.13
CA ALA A 71 -3.94 -11.85 -5.39
C ALA A 71 -2.48 -11.65 -5.82
N TYR A 72 -1.60 -11.33 -4.86
CA TYR A 72 -0.16 -11.23 -5.10
C TYR A 72 0.45 -12.57 -5.52
N LEU A 73 0.12 -13.67 -4.83
CA LEU A 73 0.62 -15.00 -5.19
C LEU A 73 0.18 -15.44 -6.58
N ALA A 74 -1.11 -15.28 -6.89
CA ALA A 74 -1.63 -15.58 -8.22
C ALA A 74 -0.99 -14.72 -9.32
N PHE A 75 -0.57 -13.49 -9.01
CA PHE A 75 0.18 -12.63 -9.93
C PHE A 75 1.59 -13.16 -10.16
N VAL A 76 2.36 -13.45 -9.09
CA VAL A 76 3.75 -13.92 -9.24
C VAL A 76 3.84 -15.35 -9.79
N GLU A 77 2.83 -16.19 -9.60
CA GLU A 77 2.72 -17.52 -10.23
C GLU A 77 2.67 -17.46 -11.76
N GLN A 78 2.27 -16.32 -12.35
CA GLN A 78 2.30 -16.10 -13.80
C GLN A 78 3.72 -15.78 -14.31
N GLY A 79 4.71 -15.66 -13.42
CA GLY A 79 6.09 -15.29 -13.75
C GLY A 79 6.35 -13.79 -13.83
N ASP A 80 5.37 -12.96 -13.44
CA ASP A 80 5.48 -11.50 -13.49
C ASP A 80 6.15 -10.91 -12.24
N ASP A 81 6.94 -9.85 -12.44
CA ASP A 81 7.53 -9.07 -11.35
C ASP A 81 6.55 -7.99 -10.86
N PHE A 82 6.06 -8.16 -9.63
CA PHE A 82 5.10 -7.22 -9.03
C PHE A 82 5.68 -5.81 -8.81
N SER A 83 6.98 -5.70 -8.54
CA SER A 83 7.65 -4.41 -8.44
C SER A 83 7.66 -3.71 -9.79
N LYS A 84 8.09 -4.41 -10.84
CA LYS A 84 8.09 -3.89 -12.21
C LYS A 84 6.68 -3.47 -12.65
N PHE A 85 5.67 -4.27 -12.32
CA PHE A 85 4.27 -3.94 -12.57
C PHE A 85 3.85 -2.62 -11.92
N LEU A 86 4.15 -2.43 -10.62
CA LEU A 86 3.79 -1.19 -9.91
C LEU A 86 4.58 0.03 -10.41
N TRP A 87 5.87 -0.12 -10.71
CA TRP A 87 6.70 0.95 -11.23
C TRP A 87 6.35 1.32 -12.68
N GLY A 88 5.76 0.41 -13.45
CA GLY A 88 5.28 0.69 -14.80
C GLY A 88 4.26 1.84 -14.89
N PHE A 89 3.50 2.10 -13.81
CA PHE A 89 2.55 3.22 -13.77
C PHE A 89 3.21 4.61 -13.75
N VAL A 90 4.51 4.68 -13.45
CA VAL A 90 5.31 5.91 -13.48
C VAL A 90 6.43 5.85 -14.53
N GLY A 91 6.38 4.91 -15.46
CA GLY A 91 7.43 4.76 -16.48
C GLY A 91 8.74 4.19 -15.94
N CYS A 92 8.70 3.47 -14.81
CA CYS A 92 9.87 2.87 -14.15
C CYS A 92 10.91 3.85 -13.59
N GLU A 93 10.59 5.14 -13.49
CA GLU A 93 11.44 6.17 -12.89
C GLU A 93 10.63 7.03 -11.91
N PRO A 94 11.24 7.52 -10.81
CA PRO A 94 10.59 8.46 -9.91
C PRO A 94 10.15 9.73 -10.66
N ARG A 95 8.91 10.18 -10.44
CA ARG A 95 8.44 11.46 -10.99
C ARG A 95 8.58 12.57 -9.97
N ALA A 96 9.45 13.54 -10.25
CA ALA A 96 9.62 14.72 -9.42
C ALA A 96 8.55 15.78 -9.72
N ASN A 97 7.77 16.16 -8.71
CA ASN A 97 6.85 17.29 -8.79
C ASN A 97 7.47 18.53 -8.14
N ASN A 98 7.04 19.73 -8.57
CA ASN A 98 7.55 21.02 -8.08
C ASN A 98 6.46 21.82 -7.37
N PHE A 99 5.75 21.19 -6.42
CA PHE A 99 4.71 21.85 -5.65
C PHE A 99 5.32 22.88 -4.70
N ARG A 100 4.78 24.10 -4.68
CA ARG A 100 5.24 25.18 -3.79
C ARG A 100 4.64 25.07 -2.39
N SER A 101 3.51 24.39 -2.25
CA SER A 101 2.81 24.20 -0.98
C SER A 101 2.04 22.88 -0.97
N SER A 102 1.77 22.37 0.23
CA SER A 102 1.01 21.13 0.42
C SER A 102 -0.40 21.18 -0.15
N SER A 103 -1.01 22.36 -0.26
CA SER A 103 -2.33 22.56 -0.87
C SER A 103 -2.36 22.28 -2.38
N GLN A 104 -1.22 22.26 -3.05
CA GLN A 104 -1.11 21.92 -4.48
C GLN A 104 -0.95 20.41 -4.70
N VAL A 105 -0.59 19.65 -3.67
CA VAL A 105 -0.41 18.20 -3.75
C VAL A 105 -1.79 17.56 -3.92
N PRO A 106 -2.05 16.85 -5.03
CA PRO A 106 -3.36 16.25 -5.24
C PRO A 106 -3.58 15.05 -4.32
N ALA A 107 -4.84 14.70 -4.07
CA ALA A 107 -5.18 13.49 -3.32
C ALA A 107 -5.09 12.21 -4.18
N GLN A 108 -5.16 12.33 -5.51
CA GLN A 108 -5.07 11.25 -6.47
C GLN A 108 -4.65 11.81 -7.84
N THR A 109 -4.13 10.96 -8.71
CA THR A 109 -3.74 11.32 -10.09
C THR A 109 -4.26 10.28 -11.08
N ALA A 110 -4.12 10.56 -12.38
CA ALA A 110 -4.48 9.61 -13.43
C ALA A 110 -3.73 8.28 -13.28
N GLU A 111 -2.46 8.33 -12.87
CA GLU A 111 -1.62 7.15 -12.63
C GLU A 111 -2.11 6.35 -11.42
N SER A 112 -2.51 7.02 -10.34
CA SER A 112 -3.04 6.34 -9.15
C SER A 112 -4.41 5.73 -9.40
N GLU A 113 -5.24 6.36 -10.25
CA GLU A 113 -6.50 5.80 -10.74
C GLU A 113 -6.27 4.55 -11.61
N ALA A 114 -5.30 4.61 -12.52
CA ALA A 114 -4.90 3.48 -13.37
C ALA A 114 -4.38 2.31 -12.52
N MET A 115 -3.50 2.57 -11.55
CA MET A 115 -2.97 1.58 -10.62
C MET A 115 -4.10 0.95 -9.78
N SER A 116 -5.02 1.78 -9.26
CA SER A 116 -6.20 1.31 -8.52
C SER A 116 -7.05 0.35 -9.34
N LYS A 117 -7.34 0.71 -10.60
CA LYS A 117 -8.15 -0.11 -11.51
C LYS A 117 -7.46 -1.44 -11.82
N ALA A 118 -6.16 -1.41 -12.10
CA ALA A 118 -5.37 -2.60 -12.40
C ALA A 118 -5.28 -3.56 -11.19
N LEU A 119 -4.97 -3.04 -10.00
CA LEU A 119 -4.92 -3.83 -8.77
C LEU A 119 -6.29 -4.45 -8.44
N LYS A 120 -7.38 -3.70 -8.60
CA LYS A 120 -8.74 -4.24 -8.41
C LYS A 120 -9.04 -5.39 -9.39
N LYS A 121 -8.61 -5.28 -10.65
CA LYS A 121 -8.76 -6.34 -11.65
C LYS A 121 -7.99 -7.59 -11.27
N LEU A 122 -6.83 -7.44 -10.64
CA LEU A 122 -6.03 -8.54 -10.07
C LEU A 122 -6.63 -9.11 -8.77
N GLY A 123 -7.74 -8.58 -8.28
CA GLY A 123 -8.43 -9.09 -7.10
C GLY A 123 -8.04 -8.42 -5.77
N PHE A 124 -7.19 -7.40 -5.80
CA PHE A 124 -6.86 -6.62 -4.60
C PHE A 124 -8.05 -5.78 -4.11
N ASN A 125 -8.10 -5.51 -2.81
CA ASN A 125 -9.03 -4.54 -2.20
C ASN A 125 -8.31 -3.61 -1.21
N PHE A 126 -8.99 -2.54 -0.78
CA PHE A 126 -8.37 -1.42 -0.07
C PHE A 126 -7.22 -0.78 -0.87
N VAL A 127 -7.40 -0.66 -2.18
CA VAL A 127 -6.47 -0.09 -3.16
C VAL A 127 -7.19 0.98 -4.00
N GLY A 128 -7.87 1.92 -3.33
CA GLY A 128 -8.51 3.07 -4.00
C GLY A 128 -7.49 4.07 -4.55
N PRO A 129 -7.85 4.96 -5.49
CA PRO A 129 -6.88 5.88 -6.10
C PRO A 129 -6.11 6.76 -5.11
N THR A 130 -6.78 7.26 -4.05
CA THR A 130 -6.13 7.99 -2.96
C THR A 130 -5.11 7.13 -2.18
N ILE A 131 -5.45 5.85 -1.94
CA ILE A 131 -4.55 4.92 -1.26
C ILE A 131 -3.34 4.62 -2.16
N CYS A 132 -3.57 4.40 -3.45
CA CYS A 132 -2.52 4.19 -4.44
C CYS A 132 -1.60 5.41 -4.53
N TYR A 133 -2.13 6.63 -4.52
CA TYR A 133 -1.30 7.84 -4.59
C TYR A 133 -0.46 8.02 -3.32
N ALA A 134 -1.05 7.84 -2.14
CA ALA A 134 -0.32 7.85 -0.87
C ALA A 134 0.78 6.78 -0.83
N PHE A 135 0.51 5.59 -1.39
CA PHE A 135 1.51 4.55 -1.55
C PHE A 135 2.64 4.98 -2.51
N MET A 136 2.31 5.56 -3.67
CA MET A 136 3.29 6.04 -4.66
C MET A 136 4.24 7.08 -4.04
N GLN A 137 3.71 8.06 -3.31
CA GLN A 137 4.49 9.06 -2.58
C GLN A 137 5.45 8.38 -1.59
N ALA A 138 4.94 7.43 -0.81
CA ALA A 138 5.68 6.78 0.26
C ALA A 138 6.79 5.82 -0.17
N VAL A 139 6.73 5.31 -1.39
CA VAL A 139 7.73 4.39 -1.93
C VAL A 139 8.65 5.04 -2.95
N GLY A 140 8.52 6.35 -3.16
CA GLY A 140 9.37 7.13 -4.06
C GLY A 140 9.01 7.01 -5.54
N MET A 141 7.82 6.51 -5.88
CA MET A 141 7.35 6.55 -7.28
C MET A 141 7.05 7.98 -7.73
N VAL A 142 6.63 8.82 -6.79
CA VAL A 142 6.53 10.27 -6.97
C VAL A 142 7.23 10.97 -5.81
N ASN A 143 7.90 12.07 -6.11
CA ASN A 143 8.47 12.96 -5.11
C ASN A 143 7.59 14.22 -5.03
N ASP A 144 6.82 14.29 -3.95
CA ASP A 144 5.88 15.38 -3.64
C ASP A 144 6.37 16.29 -2.52
N HIS A 145 7.65 16.18 -2.13
CA HIS A 145 8.24 17.18 -1.25
C HIS A 145 8.13 18.56 -1.90
N THR A 146 7.62 19.53 -1.14
CA THR A 146 7.47 20.90 -1.64
C THR A 146 8.84 21.52 -1.93
N THR A 147 8.89 22.51 -2.81
CA THR A 147 10.15 23.12 -3.28
C THR A 147 10.98 23.77 -2.17
N ASP A 148 10.36 24.09 -1.02
CA ASP A 148 11.01 24.61 0.19
C ASP A 148 11.46 23.51 1.17
N CYS A 149 11.13 22.24 0.90
CA CYS A 149 11.53 21.11 1.72
C CYS A 149 12.99 20.72 1.44
N HIS A 150 13.80 20.54 2.49
CA HIS A 150 15.19 20.09 2.37
C HIS A 150 15.35 18.70 1.72
N CYS A 151 14.28 17.90 1.65
CA CYS A 151 14.26 16.60 0.96
C CYS A 151 13.86 16.68 -0.52
N HIS A 152 13.49 17.85 -1.05
CA HIS A 152 12.93 17.98 -2.40
C HIS A 152 13.83 17.41 -3.51
N GLY A 153 15.15 17.56 -3.40
CA GLY A 153 16.12 17.03 -4.38
C GLY A 153 16.63 15.61 -4.10
N GLN A 154 16.04 14.87 -3.15
CA GLN A 154 16.48 13.51 -2.81
C GLN A 154 15.67 12.49 -3.62
N TYR A 155 16.36 11.56 -4.28
CA TYR A 155 15.80 10.50 -5.14
C TYR A 155 16.38 9.13 -4.76
#